data_AF-A0A3N7HSM7-F1
#
_entry.id   AF-A0A3N7HSM7-F1
#
_cell.length_a   1.000
_cell.length_b   1.000
_cell.length_c   1.000
_cell.angle_alpha   90.00
_cell.angle_beta   90.00
_cell.angle_gamma   90.00
#
_symmetry.space_group_name_H-M   'P 1'
#
loop_
_entity.id
_entity.type
_entity.pdbx_description
1 polymer ?
#
loop_
_entity_poly.entity_id
_entity_poly.type
_entity_poly.pdbx_seq_one_letter_code
_entity_poly.pdbx_strand_id
1 'polypeptide(L)'
;MLANILIGLVALLHVYFLILEMFLWSKPFGQKAFNLTPEFAEASKTLAANQGLYNGFLAAGLAWGICLGAAGFSVKLFFLVCVIVAGVYGAITVSRKILVVQAVPAVLAVGALYAGI
;
A
#
# COMPACT_ATOMS: atom_id res chain seq x y z
N MET A 1 -9.12 -18.93 1.90
CA MET A 1 -9.18 -18.17 3.18
C MET A 1 -7.89 -17.37 3.40
N LEU A 2 -6.72 -18.00 3.22
CA LEU A 2 -5.41 -17.36 3.31
C LEU A 2 -5.26 -16.17 2.35
N ALA A 3 -5.75 -16.28 1.11
CA ALA A 3 -5.72 -15.20 0.13
C ALA A 3 -6.41 -13.94 0.66
N ASN A 4 -7.62 -14.05 1.21
CA ASN A 4 -8.34 -12.91 1.77
C ASN A 4 -7.62 -12.32 3.00
N ILE A 5 -6.95 -13.14 3.81
CA ILE A 5 -6.14 -12.67 4.94
C ILE A 5 -4.94 -11.85 4.44
N LEU A 6 -4.21 -12.36 3.44
CA LEU A 6 -3.08 -11.66 2.84
C LEU A 6 -3.51 -10.38 2.13
N ILE A 7 -4.63 -10.39 1.43
CA ILE A 7 -5.20 -9.20 0.79
C ILE A 7 -5.61 -8.17 1.84
N GLY A 8 -6.24 -8.62 2.95
CA GLY A 8 -6.58 -7.77 4.07
C GLY A 8 -5.34 -7.13 4.70
N LEU A 9 -4.26 -7.90 4.87
CA LEU A 9 -2.97 -7.38 5.33
C LEU A 9 -2.41 -6.30 4.39
N VAL A 10 -2.44 -6.53 3.08
CA VAL A 10 -2.00 -5.53 2.09
C VAL A 10 -2.87 -4.27 2.19
N ALA A 11 -4.20 -4.41 2.28
CA ALA A 11 -5.09 -3.27 2.46
C ALA A 11 -4.76 -2.48 3.73
N LEU A 12 -4.51 -3.16 4.86
CA LEU A 12 -4.12 -2.51 6.11
C LEU A 12 -2.77 -1.80 6.02
N LEU A 13 -1.79 -2.35 5.30
CA LEU A 13 -0.52 -1.67 5.03
C LEU A 13 -0.74 -0.35 4.26
N HIS A 14 -1.63 -0.36 3.26
CA HIS A 14 -1.96 0.86 2.52
C HIS A 14 -2.75 1.88 3.36
N VAL A 15 -3.61 1.43 4.28
CA VAL A 15 -4.21 2.34 5.29
C VAL A 15 -3.13 2.94 6.19
N TYR A 16 -2.16 2.14 6.62
CA TYR A 16 -1.04 2.63 7.41
C TYR A 16 -0.20 3.67 6.66
N PHE A 17 0.11 3.44 5.37
CA PHE A 17 0.80 4.41 4.53
C PHE A 17 -0.02 5.69 4.32
N LEU A 18 -1.33 5.57 4.09
CA LEU A 18 -2.23 6.72 4.04
C LEU A 18 -2.11 7.56 5.32
N ILE A 19 -2.17 6.92 6.49
CA ILE A 19 -2.12 7.66 7.77
C ILE A 19 -0.78 8.37 7.93
N LEU A 20 0.30 7.66 7.61
CA LEU A 20 1.65 8.21 7.63
C LEU A 20 1.80 9.43 6.72
N GLU A 21 1.34 9.34 5.48
CA GLU A 21 1.55 10.34 4.43
C GLU A 21 0.59 11.54 4.56
N MET A 22 -0.66 11.32 4.98
CA MET A 22 -1.66 12.40 5.11
C MET A 22 -1.61 13.13 6.45
N PHE A 23 -1.40 12.40 7.56
CA PHE A 23 -1.58 12.97 8.90
C PHE A 23 -0.27 13.09 9.68
N LEU A 24 0.67 12.16 9.49
CA LEU A 24 1.88 12.07 10.30
C LEU A 24 3.15 12.54 9.58
N TRP A 25 3.07 12.91 8.30
CA TRP A 25 4.24 13.20 7.44
C TRP A 25 5.21 14.21 8.06
N SER A 26 4.70 15.34 8.53
CA SER A 26 5.52 16.38 9.16
C SER A 26 5.66 16.24 10.68
N LYS A 27 5.16 15.15 11.26
CA LYS A 27 5.37 14.81 12.68
C LYS A 27 6.68 14.03 12.86
N PRO A 28 7.28 14.00 14.07
CA PRO A 28 8.53 13.27 14.32
C PRO A 28 8.48 11.80 13.90
N PHE A 29 7.31 11.16 14.04
CA PHE A 29 7.11 9.77 13.61
C PHE A 29 7.22 9.60 12.09
N GLY A 30 6.53 10.43 11.29
CA GLY A 30 6.61 10.38 9.83
C GLY A 30 8.00 10.76 9.31
N GLN A 31 8.60 11.81 9.87
CA GLN A 31 9.97 12.21 9.55
C GLN A 31 10.96 11.06 9.78
N LYS A 32 10.84 10.33 10.89
CA LYS A 32 11.68 9.15 11.16
C LYS A 32 11.38 7.99 10.21
N ALA A 33 10.11 7.73 9.89
CA ALA A 33 9.71 6.63 9.01
C ALA A 33 10.26 6.80 7.59
N PHE A 34 10.26 8.04 7.07
CA PHE A 34 10.71 8.36 5.71
C PHE A 34 12.10 9.01 5.65
N ASN A 35 12.78 9.16 6.79
CA ASN A 35 14.11 9.79 6.91
C ASN A 35 14.15 11.22 6.32
N LEU A 36 13.21 12.07 6.76
CA LEU A 36 13.03 13.44 6.26
C LEU A 36 13.61 14.47 7.24
N THR A 37 14.11 15.58 6.72
CA THR A 37 14.32 16.78 7.53
C THR A 37 12.99 17.50 7.81
N PRO A 38 12.85 18.25 8.90
CA PRO A 38 11.65 19.03 9.18
C PRO A 38 11.28 19.99 8.03
N GLU A 39 12.26 20.65 7.43
CA GLU A 39 12.06 21.61 6.35
C GLU A 39 11.50 20.94 5.10
N PHE A 40 12.06 19.79 4.71
CA PHE A 40 11.57 19.03 3.56
C PHE A 40 10.19 18.45 3.82
N ALA A 41 9.93 17.96 5.04
CA ALA A 41 8.64 17.39 5.39
C ALA A 41 7.51 18.43 5.32
N GLU A 42 7.74 19.66 5.79
CA GLU A 42 6.76 20.75 5.64
C GLU A 42 6.61 21.19 4.18
N ALA A 43 7.70 21.33 3.43
CA ALA A 43 7.66 21.75 2.03
C ALA A 43 6.94 20.74 1.11
N SER A 44 7.02 19.43 1.42
CA SER A 44 6.44 18.35 0.61
C SER A 44 5.09 17.83 1.12
N LYS A 45 4.55 18.40 2.20
CA LYS A 45 3.38 17.87 2.93
C LYS A 45 2.15 17.66 2.05
N THR A 46 1.83 18.59 1.16
CA THR A 46 0.65 18.49 0.29
C THR A 46 0.82 17.39 -0.77
N LEU A 47 2.03 17.22 -1.30
CA LEU A 47 2.35 16.15 -2.23
C LEU A 47 2.24 14.78 -1.54
N ALA A 48 2.79 14.66 -0.32
CA ALA A 48 2.66 13.45 0.49
C ALA A 48 1.18 13.14 0.82
N ALA A 49 0.38 14.14 1.18
CA ALA A 49 -1.03 13.93 1.44
C ALA A 49 -1.79 13.38 0.22
N ASN A 50 -1.46 13.83 -0.99
CA ASN A 50 -2.05 13.29 -2.22
C ASN A 50 -1.58 11.84 -2.48
N GLN A 51 -0.30 11.54 -2.21
CA GLN A 51 0.21 10.16 -2.26
C GLN A 51 -0.54 9.23 -1.29
N GLY A 52 -0.80 9.72 -0.07
CA GLY A 52 -1.56 9.01 0.95
C GLY A 52 -2.99 8.73 0.53
N LEU A 53 -3.65 9.67 -0.15
CA LEU A 53 -5.00 9.45 -0.67
C LEU A 53 -5.05 8.33 -1.72
N TYR A 54 -4.06 8.25 -2.62
CA TYR A 54 -3.97 7.13 -3.58
C TYR A 54 -3.80 5.78 -2.86
N ASN A 55 -3.00 5.73 -1.79
CA ASN A 55 -2.92 4.54 -0.93
C ASN A 55 -4.30 4.17 -0.36
N GLY A 56 -5.11 5.17 0.02
CA GLY A 56 -6.50 4.96 0.44
C GLY A 56 -7.38 4.30 -0.62
N PHE A 57 -7.26 4.71 -1.89
CA PHE A 57 -8.00 4.08 -2.99
C PHE A 57 -7.58 2.63 -3.20
N LEU A 58 -6.29 2.31 -3.06
CA LEU A 58 -5.80 0.93 -3.13
C LEU A 58 -6.40 0.07 -2.01
N ALA A 59 -6.37 0.57 -0.77
CA ALA A 59 -6.97 -0.13 0.37
C ALA A 59 -8.48 -0.34 0.19
N ALA A 60 -9.21 0.69 -0.23
CA ALA A 60 -10.65 0.62 -0.47
C ALA A 60 -11.00 -0.38 -1.58
N GLY A 61 -10.24 -0.39 -2.68
CA GLY A 61 -10.40 -1.35 -3.77
C GLY A 61 -10.19 -2.80 -3.36
N LEU A 62 -9.15 -3.07 -2.56
CA LEU A 62 -8.89 -4.40 -2.01
C LEU A 62 -9.98 -4.85 -1.03
N ALA A 63 -10.41 -3.97 -0.12
CA ALA A 63 -11.50 -4.23 0.81
C ALA A 63 -12.82 -4.52 0.06
N TRP A 64 -13.14 -3.70 -0.94
CA TRP A 64 -14.30 -3.91 -1.81
C TRP A 64 -14.23 -5.26 -2.53
N GLY A 65 -13.07 -5.62 -3.08
CA GLY A 65 -12.82 -6.92 -3.69
C GLY A 65 -13.10 -8.07 -2.71
N ILE A 66 -12.65 -7.97 -1.45
CA ILE A 66 -12.96 -8.98 -0.40
C ILE A 66 -14.48 -9.08 -0.18
N CYS A 67 -15.19 -7.96 -0.01
CA CYS A 67 -16.62 -7.93 0.24
C CYS A 67 -17.46 -8.57 -0.88
N LEU A 68 -16.98 -8.54 -2.14
CA LEU A 68 -17.63 -9.18 -3.27
C LEU A 68 -17.48 -10.72 -3.30
N GLY A 69 -16.72 -11.32 -2.37
CA GLY A 69 -16.54 -12.77 -2.31
C GLY A 69 -15.91 -13.32 -3.58
N ALA A 70 -16.58 -14.29 -4.22
CA ALA A 70 -16.12 -14.91 -5.47
C ALA A 70 -16.17 -13.96 -6.67
N ALA A 71 -17.16 -13.06 -6.73
CA ALA A 71 -17.28 -12.06 -7.80
C ALA A 71 -16.15 -11.01 -7.74
N GLY A 72 -15.42 -10.92 -6.62
CA GLY A 72 -14.33 -9.97 -6.43
C GLY A 72 -12.98 -10.36 -7.01
N PHE A 73 -12.84 -11.52 -7.68
CA PHE A 73 -11.54 -12.01 -8.16
C PHE A 73 -10.77 -10.96 -8.99
N SER A 74 -11.40 -10.43 -10.04
CA SER A 74 -10.75 -9.46 -10.94
C SER A 74 -10.42 -8.14 -10.24
N VAL A 75 -11.26 -7.71 -9.29
CA VAL A 75 -11.03 -6.49 -8.49
C VAL A 75 -9.79 -6.68 -7.59
N LYS A 76 -9.73 -7.80 -6.84
CA LYS A 76 -8.58 -8.13 -5.99
C LYS A 76 -7.30 -8.18 -6.81
N LEU A 77 -7.33 -8.89 -7.94
CA LEU A 77 -6.16 -9.07 -8.81
C LEU A 77 -5.67 -7.72 -9.37
N PHE A 78 -6.58 -6.89 -9.89
CA PHE A 78 -6.22 -5.59 -10.44
C PHE A 78 -5.49 -4.72 -9.41
N PHE A 79 -6.07 -4.56 -8.23
CA PHE A 79 -5.46 -3.75 -7.18
C PHE A 79 -4.14 -4.33 -6.67
N LEU A 80 -4.03 -5.66 -6.48
CA LEU A 80 -2.77 -6.28 -6.10
C LEU A 80 -1.66 -6.05 -7.15
N VAL A 81 -1.99 -6.14 -8.44
CA VAL A 81 -1.03 -5.84 -9.52
C VAL A 81 -0.60 -4.37 -9.47
N CYS A 82 -1.53 -3.44 -9.26
CA CYS A 82 -1.16 -2.02 -9.06
C CYS A 82 -0.20 -1.85 -7.88
N VAL A 83 -0.46 -2.50 -6.75
CA VAL A 83 0.42 -2.48 -5.56
C VAL A 83 1.81 -3.00 -5.88
N ILE A 84 1.91 -4.10 -6.63
CA ILE A 84 3.19 -4.70 -7.05
C ILE A 84 3.95 -3.73 -7.95
N VAL A 85 3.32 -3.18 -8.99
CA VAL A 85 3.95 -2.25 -9.93
C VAL A 85 4.44 -0.99 -9.20
N ALA A 86 3.61 -0.40 -8.35
CA ALA A 86 3.98 0.75 -7.53
C ALA A 86 5.12 0.41 -6.56
N GLY A 87 5.10 -0.78 -5.96
CA GLY A 87 6.13 -1.24 -5.03
C GLY A 87 7.47 -1.47 -5.72
N VAL A 88 7.49 -2.02 -6.94
CA VAL A 88 8.70 -2.18 -7.76
C VAL A 88 9.24 -0.82 -8.17
N TYR A 89 8.38 0.08 -8.66
CA TYR A 89 8.79 1.42 -9.05
C TYR A 89 9.38 2.18 -7.86
N GLY A 90 8.70 2.18 -6.70
CA GLY A 90 9.18 2.80 -5.47
C GLY A 90 10.48 2.17 -4.94
N ALA A 91 10.69 0.87 -5.13
CA ALA A 91 11.94 0.21 -4.76
C ALA A 91 13.15 0.70 -5.59
N ILE A 92 12.92 1.03 -6.86
CA ILE A 92 13.92 1.55 -7.78
C ILE A 92 14.20 3.03 -7.51
N THR A 93 13.15 3.83 -7.24
CA THR A 93 13.26 5.29 -7.19
C THR A 93 13.43 5.88 -5.79
N VAL A 94 12.91 5.23 -4.74
CA VAL A 94 12.88 5.77 -3.37
C VAL A 94 13.70 4.92 -2.41
N SER A 95 13.34 3.65 -2.23
CA SER A 95 14.04 2.78 -1.27
C SER A 95 13.78 1.30 -1.52
N ARG A 96 14.84 0.48 -1.56
CA ARG A 96 14.74 -0.98 -1.68
C ARG A 96 13.86 -1.64 -0.61
N LYS A 97 13.65 -0.99 0.54
CA LYS A 97 12.75 -1.48 1.60
C LYS A 97 11.31 -1.62 1.11
N ILE A 98 10.87 -0.78 0.18
CA ILE A 98 9.52 -0.78 -0.39
C ILE A 98 9.21 -2.13 -1.07
N LEU A 99 10.20 -2.76 -1.71
CA LEU A 99 10.03 -4.08 -2.31
C LEU A 99 9.54 -5.10 -1.27
N VAL A 100 10.14 -5.07 -0.08
CA VAL A 100 9.86 -6.04 0.99
C VAL A 100 8.55 -5.72 1.71
N VAL A 101 8.28 -4.44 2.00
CA VAL A 101 7.09 -4.07 2.79
C VAL A 101 5.82 -3.96 1.97
N GLN A 102 5.92 -3.77 0.65
CA GLN A 102 4.77 -3.54 -0.23
C GLN A 102 4.65 -4.60 -1.33
N ALA A 103 5.68 -4.79 -2.15
CA ALA A 103 5.58 -5.67 -3.32
C ALA A 103 5.50 -7.15 -2.92
N VAL A 104 6.35 -7.62 -2.00
CA VAL A 104 6.39 -9.02 -1.56
C VAL A 104 5.05 -9.49 -0.97
N PRO A 105 4.42 -8.79 0.00
CA PRO A 105 3.10 -9.17 0.50
C PRO A 105 2.04 -9.25 -0.60
N ALA A 106 2.06 -8.33 -1.55
CA ALA A 106 1.11 -8.33 -2.67
C ALA A 106 1.36 -9.51 -3.63
N VAL A 107 2.62 -9.86 -3.93
CA VAL A 107 2.95 -11.06 -4.73
C VAL A 107 2.48 -12.33 -4.04
N LEU A 108 2.69 -12.45 -2.72
CA LEU A 108 2.20 -13.59 -1.94
C LEU A 108 0.67 -13.66 -1.95
N ALA A 109 -0.01 -12.52 -1.85
CA ALA A 109 -1.46 -12.44 -1.95
C ALA A 109 -1.98 -12.87 -3.33
N VAL A 110 -1.31 -12.47 -4.42
CA VAL A 110 -1.63 -12.93 -5.79
C VAL A 110 -1.45 -14.45 -5.90
N GLY A 111 -0.33 -14.99 -5.41
CA GLY A 111 -0.07 -16.43 -5.43
C GLY A 111 -1.16 -17.21 -4.69
N ALA A 112 -1.54 -16.79 -3.49
CA ALA A 112 -2.61 -17.40 -2.72
C ALA A 112 -3.98 -17.27 -3.41
N LEU A 113 -4.26 -16.13 -4.04
CA LEU A 113 -5.50 -15.90 -4.79
C LEU A 113 -5.65 -16.86 -5.97
N TYR A 114 -4.59 -17.08 -6.76
CA TYR A 114 -4.60 -18.04 -7.86
C TYR A 114 -4.61 -19.50 -7.39
N ALA A 115 -3.95 -19.81 -6.27
CA ALA A 115 -3.98 -21.13 -5.67
C ALA A 115 -5.33 -21.48 -5.02
N GLY A 116 -6.21 -20.49 -4.81
CA GLY A 116 -7.53 -20.69 -4.21
C GLY A 116 -7.51 -20.99 -2.71
N ILE A 117 -6.42 -20.66 -2.00
CA ILE A 117 -6.22 -21.02 -0.59
C ILE A 117 -6.45 -19.88 0.39
#